data_AF-A0A7V4CXE2-F1
#
_entry.id   AF-A0A7V4CXE2-F1
#
_cell.length_a   1.000
_cell.length_b   1.000
_cell.length_c   1.000
_cell.angle_alpha   90.00
_cell.angle_beta   90.00
_cell.angle_gamma   90.00
#
_symmetry.space_group_name_H-M   'P 1'
#
loop_
_entity.id
_entity.type
_entity.pdbx_description
1 polymer ?
#
loop_
_entity_poly.entity_id
_entity_poly.type
_entity_poly.pdbx_seq_one_letter_code
_entity_poly.pdbx_strand_id
1 'polypeptide(L)'
;MAIFASPVTLIPATPQRLWGAPAVANFALGGLGAGLYLAAAAAAVLGGSPAIALAGWIGPALALAGLAAVAAEAGRPLRGARVVRRVRTSWMSREALLGGAFIALAVADALAPVPALRLLASLAAGGFVVAQGLLVRDARGVTAWAVPAMPAVFAASAATSGVGALLALEVAGGRPLTGALLGATLAILALAMVVWLGYVTWSDDEAFREATRPLREGASAVAVTGGGYVLPFALATAALVSGLAAPALVAGALMALAQVHAKWLLVVGAGRLWPIALRSLGLQRRPS
;
A
#
# COMPACT_ATOMS: atom_id res chain seq x y z
N MET A 1 32.04 -35.47 -5.58
CA MET A 1 31.28 -34.33 -6.12
C MET A 1 29.81 -34.70 -6.06
N ALA A 2 29.05 -34.17 -5.08
CA ALA A 2 27.64 -34.54 -4.91
C ALA A 2 26.80 -33.81 -5.97
N ILE A 3 26.18 -34.56 -6.88
CA ILE A 3 25.21 -34.03 -7.84
C ILE A 3 23.95 -33.71 -7.03
N PHE A 4 23.78 -32.44 -6.65
CA PHE A 4 22.51 -31.99 -6.09
C PHE A 4 21.46 -32.08 -7.20
N ALA A 5 20.56 -33.06 -7.08
CA ALA A 5 19.45 -33.17 -8.01
C ALA A 5 18.51 -31.97 -7.82
N SER A 6 18.23 -31.26 -8.91
CA SER A 6 17.24 -30.18 -8.90
C SER A 6 15.87 -30.76 -8.50
N PRO A 7 15.12 -30.09 -7.61
CA PRO A 7 13.79 -30.52 -7.24
C PRO A 7 12.91 -30.68 -8.49
N VAL A 8 12.13 -31.77 -8.57
CA VAL A 8 11.16 -31.94 -9.65
C VAL A 8 9.90 -31.14 -9.32
N THR A 9 9.64 -30.10 -10.10
CA THR A 9 8.39 -29.33 -10.04
C THR A 9 7.27 -30.11 -10.71
N LEU A 10 6.25 -30.50 -9.94
CA LEU A 10 5.06 -31.20 -10.43
C LEU A 10 4.03 -30.21 -11.00
N ILE A 11 3.79 -29.12 -10.27
CA ILE A 11 2.85 -28.07 -10.67
C ILE A 11 3.61 -26.74 -10.65
N PRO A 12 3.77 -26.08 -11.82
CA PRO A 12 4.49 -24.82 -11.88
C PRO A 12 3.70 -23.69 -11.21
N ALA A 13 4.42 -22.64 -10.80
CA ALA A 13 3.78 -21.42 -10.31
C ALA A 13 2.94 -20.79 -11.42
N THR A 14 1.68 -20.49 -11.12
CA THR A 14 0.75 -19.85 -12.06
C THR A 14 0.21 -18.53 -11.49
N PRO A 15 -0.15 -17.54 -12.33
CA PRO A 15 -0.78 -16.32 -11.86
C PRO A 15 -2.12 -16.60 -11.16
N GLN A 16 -2.36 -15.95 -10.03
CA GLN A 16 -3.68 -15.93 -9.40
C GLN A 16 -4.67 -15.16 -10.29
N ARG A 17 -5.94 -15.60 -10.32
CA ARG A 17 -7.01 -15.00 -11.15
C ARG A 17 -8.16 -14.40 -10.35
N LEU A 18 -8.07 -14.44 -9.02
CA LEU A 18 -9.17 -14.04 -8.15
C LEU A 18 -9.19 -12.53 -7.90
N TRP A 19 -8.02 -11.90 -7.80
CA TRP A 19 -7.89 -10.49 -7.48
C TRP A 19 -7.37 -9.73 -8.69
N GLY A 20 -8.24 -8.93 -9.30
CA GLY A 20 -7.92 -8.12 -10.46
C GLY A 20 -7.77 -6.63 -10.14
N ALA A 21 -8.06 -5.80 -11.15
CA ALA A 21 -8.03 -4.34 -11.03
C ALA A 21 -8.89 -3.77 -9.88
N PRO A 22 -10.08 -4.30 -9.55
CA PRO A 22 -10.87 -3.72 -8.46
C PRO A 22 -10.21 -3.92 -7.09
N ALA A 23 -9.58 -5.08 -6.85
CA ALA A 23 -8.77 -5.30 -5.64
C ALA A 23 -7.59 -4.32 -5.58
N VAL A 24 -6.89 -4.08 -6.69
CA VAL A 24 -5.83 -3.07 -6.75
C VAL A 24 -6.38 -1.68 -6.43
N ALA A 25 -7.51 -1.29 -7.01
CA ALA A 25 -8.15 -0.01 -6.75
C ALA A 25 -8.52 0.14 -5.26
N ASN A 26 -9.07 -0.89 -4.64
CA ASN A 26 -9.37 -0.90 -3.21
C ASN A 26 -8.13 -0.68 -2.34
N PHE A 27 -7.06 -1.43 -2.59
CA PHE A 27 -5.83 -1.26 -1.84
C PHE A 27 -5.21 0.11 -2.11
N ALA A 28 -5.15 0.55 -3.36
CA ALA A 28 -4.50 1.79 -3.76
C ALA A 28 -5.22 3.02 -3.22
N LEU A 29 -6.51 3.15 -3.54
CA LEU A 29 -7.34 4.28 -3.11
C LEU A 29 -7.61 4.24 -1.61
N GLY A 30 -7.84 3.04 -1.05
CA GLY A 30 -8.00 2.86 0.40
C GLY A 30 -6.77 3.29 1.18
N GLY A 31 -5.58 2.82 0.78
CA GLY A 31 -4.33 3.20 1.43
C GLY A 31 -3.97 4.67 1.23
N LEU A 32 -4.16 5.23 0.02
CA LEU A 32 -3.91 6.64 -0.24
C LEU A 32 -4.86 7.53 0.56
N GLY A 33 -6.16 7.20 0.59
CA GLY A 33 -7.17 7.96 1.31
C GLY A 33 -6.99 7.93 2.82
N ALA A 34 -6.76 6.73 3.39
CA ALA A 34 -6.48 6.57 4.81
C ALA A 34 -5.14 7.23 5.21
N GLY A 35 -4.10 7.05 4.39
CA GLY A 35 -2.80 7.69 4.58
C GLY A 35 -2.87 9.21 4.53
N LEU A 36 -3.65 9.77 3.58
CA LEU A 36 -3.86 11.21 3.46
C LEU A 36 -4.55 11.77 4.71
N TYR A 37 -5.61 11.11 5.18
CA TYR A 37 -6.29 11.51 6.40
C TYR A 37 -5.36 11.46 7.62
N LEU A 38 -4.58 10.39 7.77
CA LEU A 38 -3.60 10.24 8.85
C LEU A 38 -2.51 11.33 8.80
N ALA A 39 -1.97 11.61 7.62
CA ALA A 39 -0.97 12.65 7.42
C ALA A 39 -1.55 14.03 7.77
N ALA A 40 -2.78 14.32 7.32
CA ALA A 40 -3.48 15.56 7.62
C ALA A 40 -3.79 15.71 9.12
N ALA A 41 -4.22 14.63 9.79
CA ALA A 41 -4.48 14.61 11.22
C ALA A 41 -3.20 14.88 12.04
N ALA A 42 -2.07 14.30 11.63
CA ALA A 42 -0.77 14.57 12.24
C ALA A 42 -0.30 16.01 11.97
N ALA A 43 -0.45 16.50 10.75
CA ALA A 43 -0.11 17.87 10.38
C ALA A 43 -0.97 18.91 11.13
N ALA A 44 -2.24 18.59 11.41
CA ALA A 44 -3.13 19.46 12.18
C ALA A 44 -2.62 19.76 13.60
N VAL A 45 -1.81 18.87 14.19
CA VAL A 45 -1.15 19.10 15.48
C VAL A 45 -0.06 20.17 15.38
N LEU A 46 0.57 20.29 14.21
CA LEU A 46 1.60 21.29 13.91
C LEU A 46 1.00 22.63 13.44
N GLY A 47 -0.28 22.64 13.09
CA GLY A 47 -1.03 23.82 12.65
C GLY A 47 -2.12 23.48 11.64
N GLY A 48 -3.15 24.32 11.56
CA GLY A 48 -4.25 24.15 10.60
C GLY A 48 -3.94 24.72 9.22
N SER A 49 -4.48 24.09 8.17
CA SER A 49 -4.49 24.61 6.80
C SER A 49 -5.80 24.24 6.10
N PRO A 50 -6.22 24.99 5.05
CA PRO A 50 -7.33 24.58 4.20
C PRO A 50 -7.09 23.23 3.52
N ALA A 51 -5.84 22.89 3.23
CA ALA A 51 -5.46 21.60 2.65
C ALA A 51 -5.75 20.44 3.62
N ILE A 52 -5.55 20.61 4.93
CA ILE A 52 -5.92 19.63 5.97
C ILE A 52 -7.44 19.41 5.97
N ALA A 53 -8.24 20.48 5.90
CA ALA A 53 -9.70 20.37 5.86
C ALA A 53 -10.17 19.63 4.58
N LEU A 54 -9.56 19.94 3.44
CA LEU A 54 -9.84 19.27 2.17
C LEU A 54 -9.42 17.80 2.20
N ALA A 55 -8.27 17.49 2.79
CA ALA A 55 -7.80 16.12 3.01
C ALA A 55 -8.78 15.30 3.88
N GLY A 56 -9.44 15.96 4.84
CA GLY A 56 -10.52 15.38 5.65
C GLY A 56 -11.71 14.85 4.84
N TRP A 57 -11.97 15.44 3.67
CA TRP A 57 -13.01 15.00 2.73
C TRP A 57 -12.50 14.06 1.66
N ILE A 58 -11.34 14.36 1.06
CA ILE A 58 -10.75 13.56 -0.01
C ILE A 58 -10.35 12.16 0.50
N GLY A 59 -9.78 12.07 1.70
CA GLY A 59 -9.35 10.82 2.31
C GLY A 59 -10.45 9.75 2.36
N PRO A 60 -11.58 9.99 3.06
CA PRO A 60 -12.69 9.04 3.09
C PRO A 60 -13.36 8.83 1.73
N ALA A 61 -13.42 9.83 0.86
CA ALA A 61 -13.97 9.67 -0.49
C ALA A 61 -13.16 8.67 -1.34
N LEU A 62 -11.82 8.73 -1.26
CA LEU A 62 -10.94 7.76 -1.92
C LEU A 62 -11.10 6.35 -1.35
N ALA A 63 -11.17 6.22 -0.03
CA ALA A 63 -11.39 4.92 0.60
C ALA A 63 -12.77 4.32 0.22
N LEU A 64 -13.81 5.16 0.15
CA LEU A 64 -15.13 4.76 -0.34
C LEU A 64 -15.07 4.28 -1.79
N ALA A 65 -14.38 5.01 -2.67
CA ALA A 65 -14.20 4.62 -4.07
C ALA A 65 -13.46 3.28 -4.20
N GLY A 66 -12.43 3.05 -3.38
CA GLY A 66 -11.72 1.79 -3.30
C GLY A 66 -12.62 0.62 -2.90
N LEU A 67 -13.36 0.76 -1.78
CA LEU A 67 -14.30 -0.26 -1.31
C LEU A 67 -15.45 -0.49 -2.30
N ALA A 68 -15.92 0.56 -2.98
CA ALA A 68 -16.94 0.45 -4.01
C ALA A 68 -16.47 -0.37 -5.22
N ALA A 69 -15.20 -0.25 -5.62
CA ALA A 69 -14.63 -1.03 -6.72
C ALA A 69 -14.73 -2.54 -6.46
N VAL A 70 -14.30 -3.01 -5.28
CA VAL A 70 -14.40 -4.43 -4.91
C VAL A 70 -15.84 -4.88 -4.65
N ALA A 71 -16.70 -3.99 -4.16
CA ALA A 71 -18.12 -4.30 -3.98
C ALA A 71 -18.84 -4.52 -5.33
N ALA A 72 -18.48 -3.75 -6.36
CA ALA A 72 -19.02 -3.89 -7.71
C ALA A 72 -18.61 -5.22 -8.35
N GLU A 73 -17.34 -5.64 -8.17
CA GLU A 73 -16.84 -6.93 -8.65
C GLU A 73 -17.58 -8.12 -8.02
N ALA A 74 -17.97 -8.02 -6.75
CA ALA A 74 -18.73 -9.06 -6.06
C ALA A 74 -20.17 -9.25 -6.61
N GLY A 75 -20.66 -8.36 -7.48
CA GLY A 75 -21.92 -8.49 -8.23
C GLY A 75 -23.22 -8.51 -7.42
N ARG A 76 -23.15 -8.46 -6.08
CA ARG A 76 -24.32 -8.51 -5.18
C ARG A 76 -24.16 -7.57 -3.97
N PRO A 77 -24.12 -6.25 -4.17
CA PRO A 77 -23.81 -5.27 -3.12
C PRO A 77 -24.77 -5.33 -1.93
N LEU A 78 -26.06 -5.63 -2.15
CA LEU A 78 -27.06 -5.77 -1.08
C LEU A 78 -26.83 -6.97 -0.15
N ARG A 79 -26.04 -7.98 -0.59
CA ARG A 79 -25.59 -9.08 0.27
C ARG A 79 -24.26 -8.77 0.97
N GLY A 80 -23.66 -7.60 0.69
CA GLY A 80 -22.43 -7.10 1.31
C GLY A 80 -22.53 -6.97 2.83
N ALA A 81 -23.72 -6.76 3.39
CA ALA A 81 -23.95 -6.81 4.83
C ALA A 81 -23.57 -8.17 5.48
N ARG A 82 -23.44 -9.24 4.68
CA ARG A 82 -22.93 -10.53 5.18
C ARG A 82 -21.41 -10.52 5.35
N VAL A 83 -20.67 -9.64 4.66
CA VAL A 83 -19.22 -9.50 4.80
C VAL A 83 -18.88 -9.13 6.24
N VAL A 84 -19.66 -8.29 6.92
CA VAL A 84 -19.40 -7.93 8.33
C VAL A 84 -19.79 -9.01 9.35
N ARG A 85 -20.37 -10.14 8.94
CA ARG A 85 -20.78 -11.21 9.89
C ARG A 85 -19.63 -12.08 10.37
N ARG A 86 -18.49 -12.07 9.69
CA ARG A 86 -17.31 -12.91 10.01
C ARG A 86 -16.10 -12.11 10.50
N VAL A 87 -16.33 -10.98 11.17
CA VAL A 87 -15.27 -10.09 11.70
C VAL A 87 -14.27 -10.83 12.60
N ARG A 88 -14.71 -11.88 13.32
CA ARG A 88 -13.80 -12.67 14.17
C ARG A 88 -12.84 -13.56 13.38
N THR A 89 -13.17 -13.98 12.17
CA THR A 89 -12.42 -15.03 11.43
C THR A 89 -11.89 -14.59 10.07
N SER A 90 -12.36 -13.47 9.50
CA SER A 90 -11.96 -13.00 8.17
C SER A 90 -11.39 -11.59 8.22
N TRP A 91 -10.20 -11.41 7.64
CA TRP A 91 -9.61 -10.09 7.46
C TRP A 91 -10.41 -9.21 6.51
N MET A 92 -11.09 -9.78 5.51
CA MET A 92 -11.95 -9.03 4.59
C MET A 92 -13.13 -8.39 5.33
N SER A 93 -13.68 -9.11 6.30
CA SER A 93 -14.73 -8.59 7.18
C SER A 93 -14.24 -7.44 8.06
N ARG A 94 -13.01 -7.55 8.58
CA ARG A 94 -12.38 -6.52 9.42
C ARG A 94 -12.04 -5.28 8.60
N GLU A 95 -11.51 -5.47 7.39
CA GLU A 95 -11.23 -4.40 6.44
C GLU A 95 -12.51 -3.60 6.14
N ALA A 96 -13.60 -4.28 5.75
CA ALA A 96 -14.86 -3.61 5.46
C ALA A 96 -15.42 -2.84 6.67
N LEU A 97 -15.32 -3.43 7.87
CA LEU A 97 -15.77 -2.77 9.10
C LEU A 97 -14.92 -1.53 9.44
N LEU A 98 -13.59 -1.67 9.42
CA LEU A 98 -12.67 -0.59 9.76
C LEU A 98 -12.68 0.52 8.71
N GLY A 99 -12.78 0.17 7.43
CA GLY A 99 -12.93 1.13 6.34
C GLY A 99 -14.26 1.88 6.42
N GLY A 100 -15.37 1.19 6.70
CA GLY A 100 -16.67 1.83 6.92
C GLY A 100 -16.67 2.74 8.15
N ALA A 101 -16.07 2.30 9.26
CA ALA A 101 -15.90 3.12 10.45
C ALA A 101 -15.04 4.35 10.18
N PHE A 102 -13.92 4.20 9.47
CA PHE A 102 -13.06 5.30 9.04
C PHE A 102 -13.86 6.33 8.24
N ILE A 103 -14.58 5.91 7.21
CA ILE A 103 -15.36 6.81 6.36
C ILE A 103 -16.39 7.58 7.19
N ALA A 104 -17.18 6.89 8.02
CA ALA A 104 -18.22 7.52 8.83
C ALA A 104 -17.63 8.51 9.85
N LEU A 105 -16.57 8.11 10.56
CA LEU A 105 -15.93 8.95 11.58
C LEU A 105 -15.19 10.14 10.97
N ALA A 106 -14.56 9.97 9.81
CA ALA A 106 -13.87 11.06 9.11
C ALA A 106 -14.88 12.09 8.57
N VAL A 107 -16.02 11.65 8.02
CA VAL A 107 -17.11 12.56 7.64
C VAL A 107 -17.68 13.29 8.86
N ALA A 108 -17.88 12.58 9.98
CA ALA A 108 -18.33 13.20 11.21
C ALA A 108 -17.31 14.24 11.74
N ASP A 109 -16.01 13.94 11.72
CA ASP A 109 -14.94 14.89 12.06
C ASP A 109 -14.92 16.09 11.10
N ALA A 110 -15.17 15.88 9.81
CA ALA A 110 -15.20 16.96 8.83
C ALA A 110 -16.42 17.90 9.01
N LEU A 111 -17.57 17.36 9.44
CA LEU A 111 -18.78 18.13 9.75
C LEU A 111 -18.74 18.80 11.13
N ALA A 112 -18.14 18.13 12.11
CA ALA A 112 -18.01 18.59 13.48
C ALA A 112 -16.57 18.33 13.97
N PRO A 113 -15.61 19.23 13.67
CA PRO A 113 -14.19 19.01 13.95
C PRO A 113 -13.90 18.97 15.43
N VAL A 114 -13.91 17.77 16.02
CA VAL A 114 -13.60 17.54 17.44
C VAL A 114 -12.46 16.55 17.58
N PRO A 115 -11.49 16.79 18.50
CA PRO A 115 -10.31 15.94 18.63
C PRO A 115 -10.60 14.45 18.83
N ALA A 116 -11.68 14.13 19.54
CA ALA A 116 -12.10 12.75 19.77
C ALA A 116 -12.53 12.04 18.47
N LEU A 117 -13.30 12.70 17.60
CA LEU A 117 -13.70 12.13 16.32
C LEU A 117 -12.50 11.94 15.40
N ARG A 118 -11.60 12.93 15.35
CA ARG A 118 -10.35 12.82 14.60
C ARG A 118 -9.50 11.64 15.06
N LEU A 119 -9.32 11.47 16.38
CA LEU A 119 -8.57 10.36 16.93
C LEU A 119 -9.22 9.02 16.56
N LEU A 120 -10.53 8.88 16.72
CA LEU A 120 -11.25 7.65 16.38
C LEU A 120 -11.17 7.35 14.88
N ALA A 121 -11.32 8.37 14.02
CA ALA A 121 -11.17 8.24 12.58
C ALA A 121 -9.74 7.84 12.19
N SER A 122 -8.72 8.43 12.82
CA SER A 122 -7.32 8.05 12.62
C SER A 122 -7.04 6.60 13.04
N LEU A 123 -7.57 6.17 14.20
CA LEU A 123 -7.43 4.77 14.64
C LEU A 123 -8.12 3.81 13.67
N ALA A 124 -9.32 4.15 13.17
CA ALA A 124 -10.01 3.36 12.17
C ALA A 124 -9.26 3.31 10.83
N ALA A 125 -8.69 4.45 10.38
CA ALA A 125 -7.88 4.54 9.16
C ALA A 125 -6.62 3.66 9.26
N GLY A 126 -5.89 3.75 10.38
CA GLY A 126 -4.72 2.90 10.64
C GLY A 126 -5.10 1.43 10.69
N GLY A 127 -6.19 1.08 11.39
CA GLY A 127 -6.72 -0.27 11.45
C GLY A 127 -7.11 -0.81 10.06
N PHE A 128 -7.74 0.01 9.22
CA PHE A 128 -8.10 -0.33 7.85
C PHE A 128 -6.85 -0.67 7.01
N VAL A 129 -5.81 0.16 7.05
CA VAL A 129 -4.54 -0.10 6.35
C VAL A 129 -3.86 -1.38 6.84
N VAL A 130 -3.83 -1.61 8.15
CA VAL A 130 -3.28 -2.84 8.73
C VAL A 130 -4.09 -4.06 8.30
N ALA A 131 -5.43 -3.95 8.28
CA ALA A 131 -6.30 -5.03 7.82
C ALA A 131 -6.05 -5.39 6.35
N GLN A 132 -5.79 -4.40 5.48
CA GLN A 132 -5.43 -4.64 4.07
C GLN A 132 -4.14 -5.47 3.95
N GLY A 133 -3.09 -5.12 4.68
CA GLY A 133 -1.85 -5.89 4.65
C GLY A 133 -1.98 -7.28 5.27
N LEU A 134 -2.80 -7.45 6.31
CA LEU A 134 -3.06 -8.76 6.93
C LEU A 134 -3.95 -9.66 6.07
N LEU A 135 -4.89 -9.08 5.32
CA LEU A 135 -5.69 -9.77 4.32
C LEU A 135 -4.80 -10.37 3.23
N VAL A 136 -3.84 -9.60 2.72
CA VAL A 136 -2.85 -10.07 1.74
C VAL A 136 -1.95 -11.14 2.34
N ARG A 137 -1.44 -10.92 3.57
CA ARG A 137 -0.61 -11.90 4.28
C ARG A 137 -1.28 -13.27 4.42
N ASP A 138 -2.55 -13.27 4.80
CA ASP A 138 -3.28 -14.50 5.12
C ASP A 138 -3.79 -15.22 3.86
N ALA A 139 -3.60 -14.65 2.66
CA ALA A 139 -3.79 -15.32 1.38
C ALA A 139 -2.62 -16.27 1.06
N ARG A 140 -2.46 -17.30 1.92
CA ARG A 140 -1.32 -18.24 1.97
C ARG A 140 -0.98 -18.93 0.65
N GLY A 141 -1.94 -19.01 -0.27
CA GLY A 141 -1.75 -19.62 -1.58
C GLY A 141 -0.81 -18.84 -2.50
N VAL A 142 -0.58 -17.56 -2.24
CA VAL A 142 0.23 -16.68 -3.11
C VAL A 142 1.60 -16.42 -2.49
N THR A 143 2.65 -16.78 -3.23
CA THR A 143 4.03 -16.83 -2.74
C THR A 143 4.54 -15.48 -2.24
N ALA A 144 4.36 -14.41 -3.04
CA ALA A 144 4.85 -13.08 -2.69
C ALA A 144 4.10 -12.44 -1.51
N TRP A 145 2.88 -12.89 -1.24
CA TRP A 145 1.98 -12.27 -0.25
C TRP A 145 2.10 -12.91 1.12
N ALA A 146 2.38 -14.21 1.18
CA ALA A 146 2.39 -15.02 2.41
C ALA A 146 3.64 -14.78 3.29
N VAL A 147 4.01 -13.52 3.51
CA VAL A 147 5.17 -13.09 4.31
C VAL A 147 4.76 -12.12 5.41
N PRO A 148 5.37 -12.18 6.61
CA PRO A 148 4.95 -11.36 7.75
C PRO A 148 5.19 -9.85 7.54
N ALA A 149 5.98 -9.45 6.55
CA ALA A 149 6.23 -8.05 6.20
C ALA A 149 5.03 -7.32 5.57
N MET A 150 4.01 -8.03 5.05
CA MET A 150 2.91 -7.39 4.29
C MET A 150 2.18 -6.25 5.01
N PRO A 151 1.83 -6.33 6.31
CA PRO A 151 1.23 -5.21 7.02
C PRO A 151 2.11 -3.95 7.03
N ALA A 152 3.42 -4.12 7.19
CA ALA A 152 4.37 -3.02 7.15
C ALA A 152 4.47 -2.42 5.74
N VAL A 153 4.51 -3.26 4.69
CA VAL A 153 4.52 -2.79 3.29
C VAL A 153 3.29 -1.94 2.97
N PHE A 154 2.11 -2.38 3.41
CA PHE A 154 0.88 -1.62 3.21
C PHE A 154 0.84 -0.32 4.02
N ALA A 155 1.31 -0.35 5.27
CA ALA A 155 1.42 0.85 6.11
C ALA A 155 2.40 1.87 5.54
N ALA A 156 3.58 1.43 5.11
CA ALA A 156 4.57 2.26 4.44
C ALA A 156 4.01 2.88 3.15
N SER A 157 3.36 2.06 2.32
CA SER A 157 2.71 2.52 1.08
C SER A 157 1.63 3.57 1.33
N ALA A 158 0.78 3.37 2.34
CA ALA A 158 -0.24 4.34 2.75
C ALA A 158 0.39 5.64 3.29
N ALA A 159 1.41 5.55 4.13
CA ALA A 159 2.11 6.73 4.66
C ALA A 159 2.78 7.54 3.54
N THR A 160 3.51 6.88 2.62
CA THR A 160 4.16 7.52 1.47
C THR A 160 3.16 8.19 0.54
N SER A 161 2.12 7.46 0.09
CA SER A 161 1.11 8.05 -0.80
C SER A 161 0.29 9.15 -0.13
N GLY A 162 -0.02 8.99 1.17
CA GLY A 162 -0.77 9.94 1.96
C GLY A 162 -0.03 11.27 2.20
N VAL A 163 1.22 11.22 2.66
CA VAL A 163 2.01 12.44 2.87
C VAL A 163 2.36 13.11 1.54
N GLY A 164 2.56 12.34 0.48
CA GLY A 164 2.76 12.88 -0.87
C GLY A 164 1.52 13.61 -1.40
N ALA A 165 0.33 13.05 -1.20
CA ALA A 165 -0.92 13.72 -1.53
C ALA A 165 -1.13 14.99 -0.69
N LEU A 166 -0.79 14.97 0.60
CA LEU A 166 -0.87 16.17 1.44
C LEU A 166 0.07 17.28 0.96
N LEU A 167 1.31 16.94 0.59
CA LEU A 167 2.24 17.92 0.00
C LEU A 167 1.66 18.55 -1.26
N ALA A 168 1.08 17.77 -2.15
CA ALA A 168 0.45 18.28 -3.36
C ALA A 168 -0.72 19.23 -3.05
N LEU A 169 -1.55 18.90 -2.05
CA LEU A 169 -2.66 19.76 -1.62
C LEU A 169 -2.18 21.07 -0.97
N GLU A 170 -1.12 21.05 -0.15
CA GLU A 170 -0.55 22.26 0.46
C GLU A 170 0.03 23.19 -0.60
N VAL A 171 0.77 22.64 -1.58
CA VAL A 171 1.30 23.42 -2.70
C VAL A 171 0.17 23.99 -3.55
N ALA A 172 -0.85 23.19 -3.89
CA ALA A 172 -2.00 23.66 -4.65
C ALA A 172 -2.81 24.73 -3.90
N GLY A 173 -2.83 24.68 -2.57
CA GLY A 173 -3.42 25.69 -1.70
C GLY A 173 -2.60 26.98 -1.56
N GLY A 174 -1.43 27.07 -2.24
CA GLY A 174 -0.59 28.26 -2.25
C GLY A 174 0.11 28.57 -0.92
N ARG A 175 0.14 27.62 0.02
CA ARG A 175 0.80 27.81 1.32
C ARG A 175 2.29 27.44 1.23
N PRO A 176 3.16 28.21 1.90
CA PRO A 176 4.56 27.81 2.02
C PRO A 176 4.67 26.52 2.82
N LEU A 177 5.42 25.56 2.29
CA LEU A 177 5.66 24.29 2.97
C LEU A 177 6.55 24.53 4.18
N THR A 178 6.16 23.96 5.32
CA THR A 178 6.97 24.04 6.53
C THR A 178 8.13 23.05 6.47
N GLY A 179 9.28 23.43 7.05
CA GLY A 179 10.41 22.51 7.19
C GLY A 179 10.05 21.25 7.98
N ALA A 180 9.12 21.35 8.94
CA ALA A 180 8.62 20.20 9.69
C ALA A 180 7.87 19.18 8.82
N LEU A 181 6.98 19.65 7.92
CA LEU A 181 6.24 18.76 7.00
C LEU A 181 7.19 18.08 6.00
N LEU A 182 8.14 18.83 5.43
CA LEU A 182 9.15 18.28 4.53
C LEU A 182 10.09 17.30 5.26
N GLY A 183 10.53 17.62 6.47
CA GLY A 183 11.33 16.71 7.31
C GLY A 183 10.59 15.41 7.65
N ALA A 184 9.31 15.49 8.02
CA ALA A 184 8.47 14.33 8.26
C ALA A 184 8.27 13.49 6.98
N THR A 185 8.11 14.14 5.83
CA THR A 185 7.99 13.48 4.52
C THR A 185 9.27 12.70 4.20
N LEU A 186 10.44 13.30 4.38
CA LEU A 186 11.74 12.65 4.15
C LEU A 186 11.94 11.46 5.09
N ALA A 187 11.56 11.58 6.37
CA ALA A 187 11.64 10.48 7.33
C ALA A 187 10.71 9.31 6.93
N ILE A 188 9.47 9.61 6.52
CA ILE A 188 8.51 8.60 6.04
C ILE A 188 9.05 7.92 4.77
N LEU A 189 9.59 8.68 3.81
CA LEU A 189 10.17 8.13 2.59
C LEU A 189 11.35 7.19 2.88
N ALA A 190 12.26 7.59 3.76
CA ALA A 190 13.41 6.78 4.14
C ALA A 190 12.96 5.47 4.81
N LEU A 191 12.05 5.56 5.79
CA LEU A 191 11.53 4.37 6.47
C LEU A 191 10.76 3.45 5.51
N ALA A 192 9.91 4.02 4.66
CA ALA A 192 9.13 3.26 3.69
C ALA A 192 10.03 2.59 2.65
N MET A 193 11.12 3.23 2.24
CA MET A 193 12.12 2.63 1.37
C MET A 193 12.81 1.44 2.04
N VAL A 194 13.18 1.54 3.33
CA VAL A 194 13.73 0.40 4.08
C VAL A 194 12.74 -0.76 4.15
N VAL A 195 11.46 -0.49 4.44
CA VAL A 195 10.41 -1.52 4.47
C VAL A 195 10.23 -2.16 3.09
N TRP A 196 10.21 -1.37 2.02
CA TRP A 196 10.08 -1.87 0.65
C TRP A 196 11.26 -2.76 0.25
N LEU A 197 12.49 -2.29 0.48
CA LEU A 197 13.70 -3.04 0.18
C LEU A 197 13.77 -4.34 0.99
N GLY A 198 13.48 -4.26 2.29
CA GLY A 198 13.42 -5.44 3.17
C GLY A 198 12.36 -6.46 2.75
N TYR A 199 11.24 -6.02 2.17
CA TYR A 199 10.25 -6.92 1.59
C TYR A 199 10.75 -7.60 0.31
N VAL A 200 11.27 -6.84 -0.67
CA VAL A 200 11.70 -7.43 -1.95
C VAL A 200 12.96 -8.29 -1.81
N THR A 201 13.67 -8.20 -0.69
CA THR A 201 14.77 -9.10 -0.32
C THR A 201 14.42 -10.02 0.86
N TRP A 202 13.14 -10.22 1.16
CA TRP A 202 12.69 -10.93 2.37
C TRP A 202 13.19 -12.38 2.46
N SER A 203 13.28 -13.09 1.32
CA SER A 203 13.62 -14.51 1.27
C SER A 203 14.50 -14.84 0.07
N ASP A 204 15.45 -15.73 0.27
CA ASP A 204 16.30 -16.30 -0.78
C ASP A 204 15.64 -17.47 -1.53
N ASP A 205 14.45 -17.90 -1.11
CA ASP A 205 13.69 -18.96 -1.77
C ASP A 205 13.41 -18.61 -3.24
N GLU A 206 13.69 -19.55 -4.13
CA GLU A 206 13.59 -19.35 -5.58
C GLU A 206 12.17 -18.99 -6.01
N ALA A 207 11.14 -19.61 -5.41
CA ALA A 207 9.76 -19.31 -5.75
C ALA A 207 9.38 -17.90 -5.32
N PHE A 208 9.86 -17.43 -4.17
CA PHE A 208 9.67 -16.04 -3.74
C PHE A 208 10.39 -15.05 -4.65
N ARG A 209 11.65 -15.33 -5.01
CA ARG A 209 12.45 -14.48 -5.91
C ARG A 209 11.83 -14.36 -7.30
N GLU A 210 11.32 -15.46 -7.85
CA GLU A 210 10.66 -15.45 -9.15
C GLU A 210 9.29 -14.76 -9.09
N ALA A 211 8.51 -14.98 -8.03
CA ALA A 211 7.24 -14.28 -7.84
C ALA A 211 7.44 -12.76 -7.69
N THR A 212 8.49 -12.33 -6.98
CA THR A 212 8.81 -10.90 -6.76
C THR A 212 9.68 -10.29 -7.86
N ARG A 213 10.08 -11.05 -8.88
CA ARG A 213 10.92 -10.56 -9.97
C ARG A 213 10.42 -9.27 -10.64
N PRO A 214 9.11 -9.10 -10.94
CA PRO A 214 8.60 -7.84 -11.50
C PRO A 214 8.79 -6.61 -10.59
N LEU A 215 9.02 -6.83 -9.29
CA LEU A 215 9.26 -5.78 -8.28
C LEU A 215 10.76 -5.46 -8.10
N ARG A 216 11.64 -6.35 -8.55
CA ARG A 216 13.10 -6.31 -8.29
C ARG A 216 13.90 -5.93 -9.52
N GLU A 217 13.39 -6.24 -10.71
CA GLU A 217 14.12 -6.13 -11.96
C GLU A 217 13.39 -5.28 -12.99
N GLY A 218 14.16 -4.72 -13.94
CA GLY A 218 13.65 -4.01 -15.10
C GLY A 218 13.03 -2.64 -14.79
N ALA A 219 12.29 -2.11 -15.77
CA ALA A 219 11.74 -0.77 -15.73
C ALA A 219 10.73 -0.58 -14.58
N SER A 220 9.96 -1.62 -14.24
CA SER A 220 9.00 -1.58 -13.13
C SER A 220 9.68 -1.40 -11.76
N ALA A 221 10.80 -2.08 -11.51
CA ALA A 221 11.57 -1.89 -10.30
C ALA A 221 12.18 -0.49 -10.21
N VAL A 222 12.66 0.07 -11.33
CA VAL A 222 13.13 1.46 -11.40
C VAL A 222 11.99 2.45 -11.17
N ALA A 223 10.81 2.20 -11.73
CA ALA A 223 9.64 3.05 -11.54
C ALA A 223 9.18 3.09 -10.06
N VAL A 224 9.15 1.93 -9.39
CA VAL A 224 8.75 1.87 -7.97
C VAL A 224 9.86 2.39 -7.05
N THR A 225 11.08 1.86 -7.16
CA THR A 225 12.18 2.21 -6.24
C THR A 225 12.72 3.60 -6.54
N GLY A 226 13.07 3.85 -7.80
CA GLY A 226 13.58 5.13 -8.26
C GLY A 226 12.51 6.21 -8.24
N GLY A 227 11.39 5.96 -8.95
CA GLY A 227 10.31 6.94 -9.08
C GLY A 227 9.47 7.13 -7.81
N GLY A 228 9.33 6.10 -6.96
CA GLY A 228 8.49 6.16 -5.76
C GLY A 228 9.21 6.54 -4.47
N TYR A 229 10.54 6.38 -4.39
CA TYR A 229 11.31 6.69 -3.20
C TYR A 229 12.52 7.60 -3.48
N VAL A 230 13.45 7.19 -4.33
CA VAL A 230 14.74 7.91 -4.52
C VAL A 230 14.53 9.30 -5.10
N LEU A 231 13.80 9.42 -6.21
CA LEU A 231 13.55 10.69 -6.88
C LEU A 231 12.66 11.61 -6.01
N PRO A 232 11.55 11.16 -5.40
CA PRO A 232 10.80 11.97 -4.45
C PRO A 232 11.63 12.43 -3.25
N PHE A 233 12.54 11.62 -2.73
CA PHE A 233 13.43 12.01 -1.64
C PHE A 233 14.36 13.15 -2.07
N ALA A 234 14.98 13.05 -3.25
CA ALA A 234 15.83 14.10 -3.80
C ALA A 234 15.04 15.39 -4.05
N LEU A 235 13.84 15.30 -4.62
CA LEU A 235 12.96 16.44 -4.90
C LEU A 235 12.43 17.11 -3.62
N ALA A 236 12.04 16.34 -2.62
CA ALA A 236 11.61 16.87 -1.32
C ALA A 236 12.78 17.54 -0.57
N THR A 237 14.00 17.00 -0.69
CA THR A 237 15.22 17.64 -0.17
C THR A 237 15.50 18.94 -0.90
N ALA A 238 15.38 18.96 -2.23
CA ALA A 238 15.53 20.16 -3.04
C ALA A 238 14.50 21.24 -2.65
N ALA A 239 13.24 20.86 -2.43
CA ALA A 239 12.21 21.78 -1.92
C ALA A 239 12.57 22.35 -0.54
N LEU A 240 13.10 21.51 0.36
CA LEU A 240 13.49 21.93 1.70
C LEU A 240 14.65 22.94 1.68
N VAL A 241 15.64 22.72 0.81
CA VAL A 241 16.83 23.59 0.71
C VAL A 241 16.52 24.88 -0.05
N SER A 242 15.77 24.79 -1.16
CA SER A 242 15.49 25.95 -2.03
C SER A 242 14.28 26.78 -1.57
N GLY A 243 13.39 26.22 -0.77
CA GLY A 243 12.09 26.81 -0.45
C GLY A 243 11.08 26.80 -1.61
N LEU A 244 11.43 26.22 -2.76
CA LEU A 244 10.55 26.17 -3.93
C LEU A 244 9.49 25.08 -3.77
N ALA A 245 8.24 25.42 -4.11
CA ALA A 245 7.11 24.51 -4.00
C ALA A 245 7.03 23.47 -5.15
N ALA A 246 7.54 23.81 -6.34
CA ALA A 246 7.43 22.95 -7.52
C ALA A 246 8.08 21.56 -7.35
N PRO A 247 9.31 21.42 -6.81
CA PRO A 247 9.89 20.10 -6.54
C PRO A 247 9.05 19.26 -5.58
N ALA A 248 8.45 19.87 -4.55
CA ALA A 248 7.60 19.15 -3.59
C ALA A 248 6.30 18.66 -4.20
N LEU A 249 5.68 19.43 -5.11
CA LEU A 249 4.49 18.99 -5.85
C LEU A 249 4.81 17.76 -6.71
N VAL A 250 5.92 17.79 -7.45
CA VAL A 250 6.37 16.66 -8.28
C VAL A 250 6.70 15.45 -7.41
N ALA A 251 7.40 15.65 -6.28
CA ALA A 251 7.67 14.59 -5.32
C ALA A 251 6.37 13.94 -4.82
N GLY A 252 5.40 14.75 -4.38
CA GLY A 252 4.12 14.26 -3.87
C GLY A 252 3.30 13.48 -4.89
N ALA A 253 3.27 13.95 -6.15
CA ALA A 253 2.60 13.26 -7.24
C ALA A 253 3.26 11.91 -7.55
N LEU A 254 4.59 11.87 -7.63
CA LEU A 254 5.35 10.64 -7.85
C LEU A 254 5.15 9.63 -6.72
N MET A 255 5.14 10.08 -5.47
CA MET A 255 4.84 9.24 -4.30
C MET A 255 3.47 8.59 -4.41
N ALA A 256 2.42 9.34 -4.76
CA ALA A 256 1.09 8.77 -4.92
C ALA A 256 1.03 7.76 -6.09
N LEU A 257 1.49 8.15 -7.28
CA LEU A 257 1.39 7.34 -8.50
C LEU A 257 2.24 6.06 -8.41
N ALA A 258 3.46 6.15 -7.89
CA ALA A 258 4.34 4.99 -7.74
C ALA A 258 3.77 3.95 -6.76
N GLN A 259 3.07 4.38 -5.71
CA GLN A 259 2.43 3.45 -4.77
C GLN A 259 1.19 2.76 -5.36
N VAL A 260 0.45 3.44 -6.23
CA VAL A 260 -0.60 2.80 -7.05
C VAL A 260 0.02 1.74 -7.96
N HIS A 261 1.11 2.09 -8.66
CA HIS A 261 1.82 1.15 -9.53
C HIS A 261 2.42 -0.04 -8.76
N ALA A 262 3.01 0.20 -7.59
CA ALA A 262 3.56 -0.85 -6.73
C ALA A 262 2.46 -1.83 -6.29
N LYS A 263 1.26 -1.35 -5.94
CA LYS A 263 0.11 -2.21 -5.62
C LYS A 263 -0.38 -3.02 -6.82
N TRP A 264 -0.40 -2.43 -8.00
CA TRP A 264 -0.70 -3.17 -9.23
C TRP A 264 0.28 -4.31 -9.45
N LEU A 265 1.59 -4.03 -9.38
CA LEU A 265 2.61 -5.05 -9.55
C LEU A 265 2.56 -6.10 -8.43
N LEU A 266 2.28 -5.73 -7.19
CA LEU A 266 2.18 -6.66 -6.08
C LEU A 266 1.01 -7.65 -6.25
N VAL A 267 -0.17 -7.15 -6.63
CA VAL A 267 -1.39 -7.96 -6.72
C VAL A 267 -1.47 -8.74 -8.03
N VAL A 268 -1.13 -8.11 -9.14
CA VAL A 268 -1.28 -8.70 -10.48
C VAL A 268 0.02 -9.32 -10.96
N GLY A 269 1.13 -8.59 -10.85
CA GLY A 269 2.44 -9.04 -11.34
C GLY A 269 3.07 -10.15 -10.49
N ALA A 270 3.10 -9.94 -9.18
CA ALA A 270 3.72 -10.83 -8.19
C ALA A 270 2.72 -11.80 -7.55
N GLY A 271 1.44 -11.72 -7.92
CA GLY A 271 0.38 -12.63 -7.49
C GLY A 271 0.53 -14.02 -8.11
N ARG A 272 1.54 -14.79 -7.73
CA ARG A 272 1.75 -16.17 -8.21
C ARG A 272 1.48 -17.20 -7.13
N LEU A 273 0.77 -18.25 -7.50
CA LEU A 273 0.51 -19.38 -6.61
C LEU A 273 1.79 -20.19 -6.37
N TRP A 274 1.89 -20.84 -5.20
CA TRP A 274 3.02 -21.70 -4.86
C TRP A 274 3.23 -22.83 -5.88
N PRO A 275 4.46 -23.06 -6.36
CA PRO A 275 4.76 -24.27 -7.09
C PRO A 275 4.75 -25.48 -6.16
N ILE A 276 4.28 -26.63 -6.65
CA ILE A 276 4.37 -27.91 -5.92
C ILE A 276 5.56 -28.67 -6.48
N ALA A 277 6.61 -28.81 -5.67
CA ALA A 277 7.84 -29.52 -6.03
C ALA A 277 8.12 -30.66 -5.05
N LEU A 278 8.54 -31.81 -5.56
CA LEU A 278 9.01 -32.93 -4.76
C LEU A 278 10.52 -32.82 -4.57
N ARG A 279 10.94 -32.31 -3.41
CA ARG A 279 12.36 -32.15 -3.05
C ARG A 279 13.10 -33.49 -2.92
N SER A 280 12.39 -34.60 -2.73
CA SER A 280 12.98 -35.94 -2.55
C SER A 280 13.16 -36.73 -3.85
N LEU A 281 12.57 -36.28 -4.96
CA LEU A 281 12.68 -36.94 -6.26
C LEU A 281 13.70 -36.18 -7.11
N GLY A 282 14.92 -36.70 -7.15
CA GLY A 282 15.95 -36.25 -8.08
C GLY A 282 15.93 -37.07 -9.36
N LEU A 283 15.73 -36.43 -10.51
CA LEU A 283 15.91 -37.10 -11.79
C LEU A 283 17.41 -37.28 -12.06
N GLN A 284 17.91 -38.51 -11.89
CA GLN A 284 19.21 -38.87 -12.45
C GLN A 284 19.10 -38.84 -13.97
N ARG A 285 19.70 -37.83 -14.61
CA ARG A 285 19.87 -37.83 -16.07
C ARG A 285 20.74 -39.04 -16.42
N ARG A 286 20.19 -40.01 -17.16
CA ARG A 286 21.02 -41.06 -17.76
C ARG A 286 21.96 -40.39 -18.78
N PRO A 287 23.28 -40.61 -18.70
CA PRO A 287 24.17 -40.19 -19.76
C PRO A 287 23.81 -40.95 -21.03
N SER A 288 23.65 -40.20 -22.14
CA SER A 288 23.50 -40.71 -23.50
C SER A 288 24.85 -41.12 -24.08
#